data_AF-A0A415M7C5-F1
#
_entry.id   AF-A0A415M7C5-F1
#
_cell.length_a   1.000
_cell.length_b   1.000
_cell.length_c   1.000
_cell.angle_alpha   90.00
_cell.angle_beta   90.00
_cell.angle_gamma   90.00
#
_symmetry.space_group_name_H-M   'P 1'
#
loop_
_entity.id
_entity.type
_entity.pdbx_description
1 polymer ?
#
loop_
_entity_poly.entity_id
_entity_poly.type
_entity_poly.pdbx_seq_one_letter_code
_entity_poly.pdbx_strand_id
1 'polypeptide(L)' 'MREFKMENETTIEVGETYRFADLWSGNGDEAEIFESGAVWIGNDDDDMPIVADFKVIEEDKENIICSLVKITDIF' A
#
# COMPACT_ATOMS: atom_id res chain seq x y z
N MET A 1 8.95 -14.42 4.13
CA MET A 1 7.90 -13.45 3.75
C MET A 1 8.06 -12.27 4.68
N ARG A 2 7.94 -11.04 4.16
CA ARG A 2 7.98 -9.82 4.97
C ARG A 2 6.56 -9.37 5.24
N GLU A 3 6.31 -8.86 6.44
CA GLU A 3 5.03 -8.31 6.85
C GLU A 3 5.23 -7.01 7.63
N PHE A 4 4.23 -6.15 7.64
CA PHE A 4 4.21 -4.91 8.42
C PHE A 4 2.81 -4.68 9.02
N LYS A 5 2.75 -4.38 10.32
CA LYS A 5 1.49 -4.02 10.98
C LYS A 5 1.34 -2.49 10.97
N MET A 6 0.36 -2.02 10.21
CA MET A 6 -0.01 -0.61 10.12
C MET A 6 -0.63 -0.11 11.43
N GLU A 7 -0.69 1.21 11.59
CA GLU A 7 -1.32 1.87 12.76
C GLU A 7 -2.81 1.53 12.91
N ASN A 8 -3.51 1.26 11.80
CA ASN A 8 -4.91 0.85 11.79
C ASN A 8 -5.12 -0.64 12.13
N GLU A 9 -4.08 -1.31 12.64
CA GLU A 9 -3.99 -2.74 12.95
C GLU A 9 -4.04 -3.71 11.77
N THR A 10 -4.11 -3.22 10.53
CA THR A 10 -4.02 -4.05 9.34
C THR A 10 -2.59 -4.57 9.18
N THR A 11 -2.45 -5.88 8.93
CA THR A 11 -1.16 -6.49 8.62
C THR A 11 -1.02 -6.67 7.11
N ILE A 12 0.01 -6.06 6.55
CA ILE A 12 0.34 -6.08 5.13
C ILE A 12 1.46 -7.08 4.90
N GLU A 13 1.23 -8.05 4.02
CA GLU A 13 2.16 -9.13 3.74
C GLU A 13 2.59 -9.15 2.27
N VAL A 14 3.89 -9.35 2.02
CA VAL A 14 4.42 -9.50 0.67
C VAL A 14 3.84 -10.76 0.02
N GLY A 15 3.18 -10.58 -1.12
CA GLY A 15 2.52 -11.64 -1.88
C GLY A 15 1.00 -11.62 -1.78
N GLU A 16 0.43 -10.96 -0.77
CA GLU A 16 -1.00 -10.85 -0.56
C GLU A 16 -1.62 -9.68 -1.35
N THR A 17 -2.94 -9.72 -1.51
CA THR A 17 -3.71 -8.73 -2.29
C THR A 17 -4.63 -7.94 -1.37
N TYR A 18 -4.62 -6.62 -1.54
CA TYR A 18 -5.39 -5.65 -0.74
C TYR A 18 -6.10 -4.67 -1.66
N ARG A 19 -7.07 -3.92 -1.14
CA ARG A 19 -7.55 -2.73 -1.84
C ARG A 19 -6.54 -1.62 -1.63
N PHE A 20 -6.39 -0.74 -2.62
CA PHE A 20 -5.51 0.42 -2.48
C PHE A 20 -5.90 1.30 -1.26
N ALA A 21 -7.20 1.42 -0.99
CA ALA A 21 -7.73 2.09 0.21
C ALA A 21 -7.27 1.49 1.54
N ASP A 22 -6.93 0.20 1.59
CA ASP A 22 -6.45 -0.45 2.82
C ASP A 22 -5.00 -0.05 3.14
N LEU A 23 -4.25 0.34 2.11
CA LEU A 23 -2.83 0.74 2.20
C LEU A 23 -2.66 2.25 2.34
N TRP A 24 -3.46 3.01 1.58
CA TRP A 24 -3.30 4.46 1.49
C TRP A 24 -3.86 5.17 2.72
N SER A 25 -3.02 5.98 3.37
CA SER A 25 -3.39 6.75 4.56
C SER A 25 -4.34 7.93 4.30
N GLY A 26 -4.63 8.25 3.03
CA GLY A 26 -5.39 9.44 2.64
C GLY A 26 -4.52 10.70 2.49
N ASN A 27 -3.20 10.60 2.65
CA ASN A 27 -2.26 11.70 2.49
C ASN A 27 -1.54 11.65 1.13
N GLY A 28 -1.33 12.82 0.52
CA GLY A 28 -0.71 12.95 -0.80
C GLY A 28 -1.74 12.90 -1.94
N ASP A 29 -1.24 12.89 -3.18
CA ASP A 29 -2.09 12.75 -4.37
C ASP A 29 -2.33 11.26 -4.65
N GLU A 30 -3.59 10.82 -4.59
CA GLU A 30 -3.92 9.41 -4.75
C GLU A 30 -3.51 8.84 -6.11
N ALA A 31 -3.57 9.63 -7.18
CA ALA A 31 -3.31 9.18 -8.54
C ALA A 31 -1.80 9.03 -8.77
N GLU A 32 -1.00 10.02 -8.33
CA GLU A 32 0.46 9.92 -8.43
C GLU A 32 0.99 8.73 -7.62
N ILE A 33 0.46 8.50 -6.41
CA ILE A 33 0.87 7.37 -5.57
C ILE A 33 0.47 6.05 -6.23
N PHE A 34 -0.77 5.95 -6.72
CA PHE A 34 -1.24 4.74 -7.39
C PHE A 34 -0.41 4.40 -8.64
N GLU A 35 -0.11 5.40 -9.47
CA GLU A 35 0.72 5.25 -10.67
C GLU A 35 2.17 4.90 -10.36
N SER A 36 2.70 5.36 -9.22
CA SER A 36 4.07 5.06 -8.80
C SER A 36 4.29 3.57 -8.50
N GLY A 37 3.22 2.85 -8.14
CA GLY A 37 3.31 1.46 -7.70
C GLY A 37 3.92 1.30 -6.30
N ALA A 38 4.04 2.37 -5.52
CA ALA A 38 4.59 2.34 -4.17
C ALA A 38 3.74 3.21 -3.23
N VAL A 39 3.57 2.78 -1.98
CA VAL A 39 2.77 3.51 -0.99
C VAL A 39 3.42 3.46 0.38
N TRP A 40 3.47 4.60 1.06
CA TRP A 40 3.89 4.67 2.45
C TRP A 40 2.81 4.06 3.35
N ILE A 41 3.20 3.06 4.15
CA ILE A 41 2.28 2.27 5.00
C ILE A 41 2.51 2.47 6.50
N GLY A 42 3.50 3.27 6.89
CA GLY A 42 3.80 3.61 8.28
C GLY A 42 5.27 3.91 8.49
N ASN A 43 5.71 4.04 9.74
CA ASN A 43 7.12 4.16 10.09
C ASN A 43 7.55 2.97 10.96
N ASP A 44 8.85 2.66 10.97
CA ASP A 44 9.44 1.72 11.92
C ASP A 44 9.73 2.36 13.29
N ASP A 45 10.34 1.58 14.18
CA ASP A 45 10.68 2.00 15.54
C ASP A 45 11.71 3.17 15.59
N ASP A 46 12.43 3.42 14.48
CA ASP A 46 13.41 4.51 14.34
C ASP A 46 12.82 5.73 13.59
N ASP A 47 11.48 5.81 13.48
CA ASP A 47 10.75 6.83 12.72
C ASP A 47 11.10 6.87 11.22
N MET A 48 11.66 5.79 10.67
CA MET A 48 11.96 5.70 9.24
C MET A 48 10.71 5.25 8.46
N PRO A 49 10.44 5.87 7.29
CA PRO A 49 9.26 5.55 6.50
C PRO A 49 9.35 4.15 5.91
N ILE A 50 8.32 3.35 6.17
CA ILE A 50 8.11 2.05 5.56
C ILE A 50 7.23 2.19 4.33
N VAL A 51 7.73 1.68 3.20
CA VAL A 51 7.07 1.78 1.90
C VAL A 51 6.83 0.38 1.35
N ALA A 52 5.60 0.14 0.89
CA ALA A 52 5.24 -1.07 0.19
C ALA A 52 5.18 -0.83 -1.32
N ASP A 53 5.92 -1.65 -2.06
CA ASP A 53 5.75 -1.77 -3.50
C ASP A 53 4.58 -2.68 -3.80
N PHE A 54 3.78 -2.31 -4.79
CA PHE A 54 2.65 -3.08 -5.23
C PHE A 54 2.52 -3.13 -6.75
N LYS A 55 1.79 -4.15 -7.21
CA LYS A 55 1.37 -4.27 -8.59
C LYS A 55 -0.15 -4.27 -8.66
N VAL A 56 -0.70 -3.47 -9.56
CA VAL A 56 -2.14 -3.46 -9.86
C VAL A 56 -2.53 -4.81 -10.46
N ILE A 57 -3.50 -5.47 -9.83
CA ILE A 57 -4.10 -6.73 -10.28
C ILE A 57 -5.41 -6.45 -11.00
N GLU A 58 -6.22 -5.58 -10.43
CA GLU A 58 -7.50 -5.12 -11.00
C GLU A 58 -7.66 -3.63 -10.73
N GLU A 59 -7.79 -2.84 -11.78
CA GLU A 59 -7.98 -1.40 -11.69
C GLU A 59 -9.47 -1.05 -11.73
N ASP A 60 -9.94 -0.32 -10.72
CA ASP A 60 -11.26 0.28 -10.72
C ASP A 60 -11.20 1.67 -11.37
N LYS A 61 -11.80 1.78 -12.57
CA LYS A 61 -11.77 2.98 -13.40
C LYS A 61 -12.68 4.10 -12.90
N GLU A 62 -13.65 3.79 -12.03
CA GLU A 62 -14.51 4.81 -11.43
C GLU A 62 -13.90 5.36 -10.16
N ASN A 63 -13.19 4.51 -9.40
CA ASN A 63 -12.54 4.91 -8.16
C ASN A 63 -11.27 4.09 -7.87
N ILE A 64 -10.10 4.69 -8.13
CA ILE A 64 -8.80 4.01 -8.02
C ILE A 64 -8.53 3.42 -6.62
N ILE A 65 -9.10 3.99 -5.55
CA ILE A 65 -8.91 3.47 -4.18
C ILE A 65 -9.59 2.10 -3.97
N CYS A 66 -10.55 1.75 -4.83
CA CYS A 66 -11.19 0.44 -4.83
C CYS A 66 -10.42 -0.61 -5.63
N SER A 67 -9.34 -0.22 -6.33
CA SER A 67 -8.49 -1.13 -7.10
C SER A 67 -7.82 -2.18 -6.21
N LEU A 68 -7.65 -3.38 -6.74
CA LEU A 68 -6.93 -4.46 -6.09
C LEU A 68 -5.46 -4.44 -6.48
N VAL A 69 -4.60 -4.42 -5.47
CA VAL A 69 -3.15 -4.37 -5.63
C VAL A 69 -2.50 -5.49 -4.84
N LYS A 70 -1.45 -6.09 -5.40
CA LYS A 70 -0.66 -7.14 -4.76
C LYS A 70 0.67 -6.57 -4.30
N ILE A 71 1.01 -6.79 -3.04
CA ILE A 71 2.29 -6.34 -2.48
C ILE A 71 3.41 -7.20 -3.05
N THR A 72 4.44 -6.55 -3.57
CA THR A 72 5.61 -7.20 -4.17
C THR A 72 6.85 -7.11 -3.29
N ASP A 73 6.99 -6.05 -2.50
CA ASP A 73 8.07 -5.90 -1.50
C ASP A 73 7.69 -4.85 -0.44
N ILE A 74 8.43 -4.83 0.67
CA ILE A 74 8.31 -3.86 1.76
C ILE A 74 9.72 -3.44 2.18
N PHE A 75 9.96 -2.13 2.29
CA PHE A 75 11.24 -1.51 2.61
C PHE A 75 11.12 -0.54 3.78
#